data_AF-A0A1G3CMW5-F1
#
_entry.id   AF-A0A1G3CMW5-F1
#
_cell.length_a   1.000
_cell.length_b   1.000
_cell.length_c   1.000
_cell.angle_alpha   90.00
_cell.angle_beta   90.00
_cell.angle_gamma   90.00
#
_symmetry.space_group_name_H-M   'P 1'
#
loop_
_entity.id
_entity.type
_entity.pdbx_description
1 polymer ?
#
loop_
_entity_poly.entity_id
_entity_poly.type
_entity_poly.pdbx_seq_one_letter_code
_entity_poly.pdbx_strand_id
1 'polypeptide(L)'
;MKLVNRKNMFFYIMCVGILFMNSCAQTPPYEEVIKIIVTPHKLSVYSGSEDKVFVKLLDKQGGPLFGVEVKAVSTSPTVATITPGALTDATGKTTFTVKGISPGATTIVLSVAGQKVTMEVIFIEH
;
A
#
# COMPACT_ATOMS: atom_id res chain seq x y z
N MET A 1 56.84 -0.54 -52.94
CA MET A 1 56.70 -1.18 -54.27
C MET A 1 56.46 -2.66 -54.06
N LYS A 2 55.32 -3.16 -54.57
CA LYS A 2 54.88 -4.58 -54.70
C LYS A 2 54.53 -5.31 -53.38
N LEU A 3 53.24 -5.63 -53.14
CA LEU A 3 52.42 -6.74 -53.68
C LEU A 3 52.99 -8.12 -53.25
N VAL A 4 52.28 -9.14 -52.78
CA VAL A 4 50.86 -9.53 -52.64
C VAL A 4 50.89 -10.89 -51.86
N ASN A 5 49.92 -11.35 -51.06
CA ASN A 5 48.82 -12.26 -51.44
C ASN A 5 48.25 -12.87 -50.12
N ARG A 6 46.95 -12.76 -49.81
CA ARG A 6 45.90 -13.78 -50.07
C ARG A 6 46.06 -15.08 -49.27
N LYS A 7 45.36 -15.14 -48.13
CA LYS A 7 44.54 -16.25 -47.60
C LYS A 7 44.54 -16.17 -46.06
N ASN A 8 43.47 -15.59 -45.50
CA ASN A 8 42.80 -16.03 -44.25
C ASN A 8 41.73 -15.01 -43.81
N MET A 9 41.00 -14.49 -44.80
CA MET A 9 39.76 -13.72 -44.63
C MET A 9 38.59 -14.66 -44.31
N PHE A 10 38.71 -15.53 -43.29
CA PHE A 10 37.63 -16.45 -42.90
C PHE A 10 37.62 -16.91 -41.43
N PHE A 11 38.45 -16.37 -40.53
CA PHE A 11 38.53 -16.89 -39.15
C PHE A 11 38.35 -15.88 -38.01
N TYR A 12 37.85 -14.68 -38.30
CA TYR A 12 37.46 -13.73 -37.25
C TYR A 12 35.97 -13.40 -37.30
N ILE A 13 35.17 -14.46 -37.43
CA ILE A 13 33.71 -14.44 -37.21
C ILE A 13 33.45 -15.26 -35.94
N MET A 14 33.88 -14.77 -34.77
CA MET A 14 33.39 -15.28 -33.49
C MET A 14 33.69 -14.35 -32.30
N CYS A 15 33.60 -13.04 -32.48
CA CYS A 15 33.48 -12.11 -31.34
C CYS A 15 32.43 -11.02 -31.66
N VAL A 16 31.39 -11.39 -32.40
CA VAL A 16 30.15 -10.61 -32.50
C VAL A 16 29.21 -11.21 -31.47
N GLY A 17 29.13 -10.60 -30.30
CA GLY A 17 28.22 -11.05 -29.26
C GLY A 17 28.76 -10.74 -27.88
N ILE A 18 28.69 -9.46 -27.50
CA ILE A 18 28.08 -8.96 -26.26
C ILE A 18 28.11 -7.43 -26.47
N LEU A 19 27.11 -6.94 -27.19
CA LEU A 19 26.67 -5.56 -26.95
C LEU A 19 26.14 -5.57 -25.53
N PHE A 20 26.82 -4.86 -24.63
CA PHE A 20 26.33 -4.55 -23.30
C PHE A 20 24.97 -3.84 -23.45
N MET A 21 23.90 -4.62 -23.35
CA MET A 21 22.56 -4.12 -23.09
C MET A 21 22.56 -3.51 -21.69
N ASN A 22 23.02 -2.27 -21.57
CA ASN A 22 22.61 -1.39 -20.48
C ASN A 22 21.13 -1.03 -20.73
N SER A 23 20.24 -2.00 -20.54
CA SER A 23 18.85 -1.70 -20.28
C SER A 23 18.76 -1.36 -18.79
N CYS A 24 19.12 -0.12 -18.45
CA CYS A 24 18.56 0.48 -17.24
C CYS A 24 17.07 0.73 -17.52
N ALA A 25 16.26 -0.33 -17.55
CA ALA A 25 14.85 -0.20 -17.25
C ALA A 25 14.75 -0.03 -15.72
N GLN A 26 15.21 1.11 -15.20
CA GLN A 26 14.64 1.60 -13.96
C GLN A 26 13.19 1.91 -14.33
N THR A 27 12.30 0.97 -14.05
CA THR A 27 10.87 1.27 -14.06
C THR A 27 10.71 2.46 -13.12
N PRO A 28 10.10 3.58 -13.55
CA PRO A 28 9.69 4.59 -12.59
C PRO A 28 8.91 3.87 -11.49
N PRO A 29 9.04 4.26 -10.21
CA PRO A 29 8.24 3.66 -9.15
C PRO A 29 6.80 3.70 -9.63
N TYR A 30 6.23 2.54 -9.95
CA TYR A 30 4.84 2.47 -10.35
C TYR A 30 4.06 2.81 -9.09
N GLU A 31 3.64 4.07 -8.99
CA GLU A 31 2.81 4.53 -7.90
C GLU A 31 1.45 3.89 -8.13
N GLU A 32 1.26 2.71 -7.53
CA GLU A 32 0.00 1.99 -7.57
C GLU A 32 -1.03 2.88 -6.85
N VAL A 33 -1.88 3.53 -7.64
CA VAL A 33 -2.93 4.40 -7.12
C VAL A 33 -3.98 3.51 -6.47
N ILE A 34 -3.88 3.36 -5.15
CA ILE A 34 -4.84 2.65 -4.31
C ILE A 34 -5.94 3.61 -3.87
N LYS A 35 -7.20 3.25 -4.11
CA LYS A 35 -8.36 3.95 -3.55
C LYS A 35 -8.76 3.30 -2.23
N ILE A 36 -8.61 4.03 -1.13
CA ILE A 36 -8.99 3.60 0.22
C ILE A 36 -10.36 4.17 0.57
N ILE A 37 -11.32 3.28 0.87
CA ILE A 37 -12.67 3.66 1.31
C ILE A 37 -12.83 3.21 2.77
N VAL A 38 -13.21 4.12 3.65
CA VAL A 38 -13.38 3.86 5.09
C VAL A 38 -14.83 4.14 5.48
N THR A 39 -15.44 3.25 6.26
CA THR A 39 -16.81 3.43 6.74
C THR A 39 -16.94 2.93 8.17
N PRO A 40 -17.47 3.73 9.11
CA PRO A 40 -17.87 5.13 8.93
C PRO A 40 -16.66 6.10 8.87
N HIS A 41 -16.87 7.33 8.39
CA HIS A 41 -15.86 8.40 8.43
C HIS A 41 -15.80 9.12 9.79
N LYS A 42 -16.84 8.95 10.60
CA LYS A 42 -16.95 9.46 11.97
C LYS A 42 -17.62 8.40 12.82
N LEU A 43 -17.07 8.12 13.99
CA LEU A 43 -17.58 7.10 14.90
C LEU A 43 -17.76 7.71 16.30
N SER A 44 -18.82 7.29 16.96
CA SER A 44 -19.12 7.67 18.33
C SER A 44 -18.99 6.44 19.21
N VAL A 45 -18.21 6.53 20.27
CA VAL A 45 -17.93 5.42 21.21
C VAL A 45 -18.15 5.87 22.65
N TYR A 46 -18.35 4.92 23.56
CA TYR A 46 -18.40 5.17 25.00
C TYR A 46 -17.38 4.27 25.73
N SER A 47 -17.17 4.49 27.03
CA SER A 47 -16.13 3.76 27.76
C SER A 47 -16.44 2.27 27.79
N GLY A 48 -15.47 1.45 27.38
CA GLY A 48 -15.61 0.01 27.30
C GLY A 48 -16.42 -0.50 26.10
N SER A 49 -16.96 0.38 25.24
CA SER A 49 -17.61 -0.05 24.00
C SER A 49 -16.60 -0.51 22.97
N GLU A 50 -17.04 -1.40 22.10
CA GLU A 50 -16.32 -1.80 20.89
C GLU A 50 -17.21 -1.60 19.67
N ASP A 51 -16.65 -0.98 18.64
CA ASP A 51 -17.31 -0.70 17.38
C ASP A 51 -16.42 -1.09 16.20
N LYS A 52 -17.05 -1.23 15.03
CA LYS A 52 -16.36 -1.70 13.81
C LYS A 52 -16.14 -0.59 12.81
N VAL A 53 -14.95 -0.58 12.23
CA VAL A 53 -14.58 0.23 11.07
C VAL A 53 -14.28 -0.70 9.91
N PHE A 54 -14.91 -0.44 8.77
CA PHE A 54 -14.75 -1.20 7.54
C PHE A 54 -13.85 -0.45 6.58
N VAL A 55 -12.92 -1.17 5.96
CA VAL A 55 -12.03 -0.63 4.93
C VAL A 55 -12.21 -1.44 3.66
N LYS A 56 -12.30 -0.75 2.52
CA LYS A 56 -12.25 -1.35 1.19
C LYS A 56 -11.13 -0.72 0.38
N LEU A 57 -10.29 -1.56 -0.20
CA LEU A 57 -9.20 -1.16 -1.09
C LEU A 57 -9.54 -1.54 -2.53
N LEU A 58 -9.37 -0.57 -3.43
CA LEU A 58 -9.52 -0.75 -4.86
C LEU A 58 -8.27 -0.28 -5.59
N ASP A 59 -7.95 -0.91 -6.71
CA ASP A 59 -6.97 -0.38 -7.68
C ASP A 59 -7.54 0.84 -8.43
N LYS A 60 -6.73 1.40 -9.34
CA LYS A 60 -7.11 2.55 -10.18
C LYS A 60 -8.33 2.27 -11.08
N GLN A 61 -8.53 1.03 -11.49
CA GLN A 61 -9.62 0.57 -12.36
C GLN A 61 -10.88 0.19 -11.58
N GLY A 62 -10.82 0.17 -10.24
CA GLY A 62 -11.92 -0.21 -9.36
C GLY A 62 -11.96 -1.71 -9.01
N GLY A 63 -10.93 -2.48 -9.36
CA GLY A 63 -10.75 -3.87 -8.97
C GLY A 63 -10.39 -4.01 -7.47
N PRO A 64 -10.86 -5.03 -6.76
CA PRO A 64 -10.55 -5.22 -5.35
C PRO A 64 -9.10 -5.68 -5.14
N LEU A 65 -8.44 -5.12 -4.13
CA LEU A 65 -7.07 -5.50 -3.78
C LEU A 65 -7.05 -6.53 -2.65
N PHE A 66 -6.67 -7.77 -2.96
CA PHE A 66 -6.59 -8.89 -2.02
C PHE A 66 -5.22 -8.99 -1.34
N GLY A 67 -5.20 -9.39 -0.05
CA GLY A 67 -3.97 -9.71 0.67
C GLY A 67 -3.10 -8.49 0.99
N VAL A 68 -3.65 -7.28 0.90
CA VAL A 68 -2.94 -6.04 1.18
C VAL A 68 -3.10 -5.70 2.67
N GLU A 69 -1.98 -5.42 3.34
CA GLU A 69 -1.97 -5.01 4.74
C GLU A 69 -2.43 -3.55 4.88
N VAL A 70 -3.49 -3.35 5.65
CA VAL A 70 -3.90 -2.04 6.14
C VAL A 70 -3.42 -1.91 7.57
N LYS A 71 -2.66 -0.85 7.86
CA LYS A 71 -2.24 -0.50 9.23
C LYS A 71 -3.12 0.62 9.77
N ALA A 72 -3.40 0.61 11.05
CA ALA A 72 -4.21 1.63 11.70
C ALA A 72 -3.61 2.05 13.05
N VAL A 73 -3.66 3.35 13.34
CA VAL A 73 -3.16 3.92 14.59
C VAL A 73 -4.13 5.00 15.07
N SER A 74 -4.39 5.01 16.39
CA SER A 74 -5.07 6.13 17.05
C SER A 74 -4.06 7.20 17.43
N THR A 75 -4.35 8.48 17.12
CA THR A 75 -3.49 9.61 17.54
C THR A 75 -3.54 9.84 19.05
N SER A 76 -4.54 9.29 19.75
CA SER A 76 -4.71 9.44 21.21
C SER A 76 -5.27 8.13 21.78
N PRO A 77 -4.42 7.11 21.99
CA PRO A 77 -4.84 5.80 22.48
C PRO A 77 -5.39 5.82 23.91
N THR A 78 -5.28 6.93 24.63
CA THR A 78 -5.95 7.15 25.92
C THR A 78 -7.46 7.43 25.77
N VAL A 79 -7.90 7.93 24.61
CA VAL A 79 -9.31 8.21 24.29
C VAL A 79 -9.97 6.98 23.65
N ALA A 80 -9.35 6.43 22.61
CA ALA A 80 -9.79 5.21 21.96
C ALA A 80 -8.62 4.47 21.28
N THR A 81 -8.65 3.14 21.30
CA THR A 81 -7.67 2.29 20.58
C THR A 81 -8.30 1.67 19.34
N ILE A 82 -7.47 1.16 18.44
CA ILE A 82 -7.89 0.41 17.25
C ILE A 82 -6.99 -0.81 17.06
N THR A 83 -7.53 -1.88 16.47
CA THR A 83 -6.72 -3.01 15.98
C THR A 83 -5.60 -2.48 15.05
N PRO A 84 -4.33 -2.85 15.25
CA PRO A 84 -3.21 -2.16 14.60
C PRO A 84 -3.03 -2.49 13.11
N GLY A 85 -3.55 -3.63 12.65
CA GLY A 85 -3.43 -4.02 11.24
C GLY A 85 -4.29 -5.22 10.88
N ALA A 86 -4.67 -5.30 9.61
CA ALA A 86 -5.42 -6.42 9.05
C ALA A 86 -5.18 -6.53 7.53
N LEU A 87 -5.23 -7.76 7.01
CA LEU A 87 -5.15 -8.02 5.57
C LEU A 87 -6.54 -7.88 4.94
N THR A 88 -6.58 -7.45 3.68
CA THR A 88 -7.81 -7.48 2.88
C THR A 88 -8.17 -8.87 2.37
N ASP A 89 -9.46 -9.18 2.36
CA ASP A 89 -10.03 -10.38 1.78
C ASP A 89 -10.13 -10.31 0.24
N ALA A 90 -10.59 -11.39 -0.40
CA ALA A 90 -10.69 -11.49 -1.86
C ALA A 90 -11.63 -10.44 -2.50
N THR A 91 -12.46 -9.76 -1.69
CA THR A 91 -13.34 -8.66 -2.12
C THR A 91 -12.73 -7.28 -1.85
N GLY A 92 -11.47 -7.25 -1.41
CA GLY A 92 -10.71 -6.06 -1.08
C GLY A 92 -11.10 -5.43 0.24
N LYS A 93 -11.74 -6.19 1.15
CA LYS A 93 -12.27 -5.66 2.41
C LYS A 93 -11.50 -6.12 3.62
N THR A 94 -11.44 -5.28 4.64
CA THR A 94 -10.98 -5.68 5.98
C THR A 94 -11.74 -4.92 7.07
N THR A 95 -11.68 -5.42 8.30
CA THR A 95 -12.42 -4.85 9.44
C THR A 95 -11.48 -4.59 10.61
N PHE A 96 -11.68 -3.46 11.26
CA PHE A 96 -10.98 -3.04 12.46
C PHE A 96 -11.95 -2.90 13.62
N THR A 97 -11.50 -3.20 14.83
CA THR A 97 -12.24 -2.92 16.07
C THR A 97 -11.68 -1.66 16.72
N VAL A 98 -12.54 -0.70 17.00
CA VAL A 98 -12.24 0.50 17.80
C VAL A 98 -12.82 0.31 19.19
N LYS A 99 -12.02 0.59 20.22
CA LYS A 99 -12.45 0.51 21.62
C LYS A 99 -12.42 1.88 22.29
N GLY A 100 -13.54 2.30 22.88
CA GLY A 100 -13.63 3.54 23.66
C GLY A 100 -13.02 3.37 25.06
N ILE A 101 -12.25 4.38 25.52
CA ILE A 101 -11.54 4.34 26.81
C ILE A 101 -12.00 5.50 27.71
N SER A 102 -11.80 6.74 27.28
CA SER A 102 -12.08 7.92 28.11
C SER A 102 -12.58 9.12 27.29
N PRO A 103 -13.23 10.12 27.93
CA PRO A 103 -13.74 11.31 27.25
C PRO A 103 -12.71 12.05 26.42
N GLY A 104 -13.15 12.55 25.26
CA GLY A 104 -12.32 13.29 24.31
C GLY A 104 -12.61 12.92 22.86
N ALA A 105 -11.75 13.39 21.97
CA ALA A 105 -11.77 13.05 20.56
C ALA A 105 -10.39 12.54 20.12
N THR A 106 -10.38 11.63 19.15
CA THR A 106 -9.15 11.15 18.53
C THR A 106 -9.35 10.95 17.04
N THR A 107 -8.24 10.86 16.31
CA THR A 107 -8.25 10.53 14.88
C THR A 107 -7.64 9.15 14.70
N ILE A 108 -8.31 8.30 13.95
CA ILE A 108 -7.70 7.06 13.45
C ILE A 108 -7.04 7.39 12.12
N VAL A 109 -5.76 7.05 12.01
CA VAL A 109 -4.98 7.12 10.78
C VAL A 109 -4.84 5.70 10.24
N LEU A 110 -5.41 5.46 9.06
CA LEU A 110 -5.21 4.22 8.32
C LEU A 110 -4.18 4.45 7.22
N SER A 111 -3.28 3.49 7.03
CA SER A 111 -2.22 3.60 6.04
C SER A 111 -2.02 2.32 5.23
N VAL A 112 -1.81 2.48 3.93
CA VAL A 112 -1.58 1.40 2.96
C VAL A 112 -0.58 1.90 1.94
N ALA A 113 0.52 1.16 1.73
CA ALA A 113 1.54 1.47 0.71
C ALA A 113 1.97 2.96 0.67
N GLY A 114 2.12 3.59 1.85
CA GLY A 114 2.50 5.00 1.98
C GLY A 114 1.34 6.01 1.89
N GLN A 115 0.18 5.62 1.38
CA GLN A 115 -1.03 6.45 1.39
C GLN A 115 -1.69 6.41 2.77
N LYS A 116 -2.35 7.51 3.16
CA LYS A 116 -3.03 7.66 4.44
C LYS A 116 -4.44 8.21 4.26
N VAL A 117 -5.37 7.71 5.08
CA VAL A 117 -6.72 8.25 5.23
C VAL A 117 -7.04 8.36 6.71
N THR A 118 -7.86 9.32 7.07
CA THR A 118 -8.24 9.58 8.47
C THR A 118 -9.74 9.46 8.68
N MET A 119 -10.12 9.10 9.89
CA MET A 119 -11.50 9.16 10.37
C MET A 119 -11.54 9.68 11.81
N GLU A 120 -12.63 10.33 12.17
CA GLU A 120 -12.81 10.92 13.50
C GLU A 120 -13.49 9.94 14.45
N VAL A 121 -13.00 9.86 15.69
CA VAL A 121 -13.65 9.13 16.78
C VAL A 121 -13.93 10.11 17.91
N ILE A 122 -15.21 10.21 18.32
CA ILE A 122 -15.63 11.05 19.43
C ILE A 122 -16.16 10.16 20.54
N PHE A 123 -15.69 10.40 21.75
CA PHE A 123 -16.29 9.80 22.94
C PHE A 123 -17.60 10.52 23.28
N ILE A 124 -18.67 9.76 23.49
CA ILE A 124 -19.96 10.27 23.97
C ILE A 124 -20.20 9.70 25.38
N GLU A 125 -20.50 10.59 26.33
CA GLU A 125 -20.93 10.20 27.67
C GLU A 125 -22.33 9.56 27.61
N HIS A 126 -22.53 8.52 28.41
CA HIS A 126 -23.79 7.78 28.49
C HIS A 126 -24.64 8.27 29.66
#